data_AF-A0A537PS11-F1
#
_entry.id   AF-A0A537PS11-F1
#
_cell.length_a   1.000
_cell.length_b   1.000
_cell.length_c   1.000
_cell.angle_alpha   90.00
_cell.angle_beta   90.00
_cell.angle_gamma   90.00
#
_symmetry.space_group_name_H-M   'P 1'
#
loop_
_entity.id
_entity.type
_entity.pdbx_description
1 polymer ?
#
loop_
_entity_poly.entity_id
_entity_poly.type
_entity_poly.pdbx_seq_one_letter_code
_entity_poly.pdbx_strand_id
1 'polypeptide(L)'
;MTASAAELGRRWGWNRMRAGRRLKAWEKAGLIRRDAEAIIATTSVTSTVTDVAPTVAEAVSVTLMPETAVTRRSMMPVKLAAFMVALALACVSAAFSIDGLTAIFAGAFWPVITMGAALEAGKLVAAAWLTEHWNSAPPLMRLILVAMIGVLMGLNAVGVFGFLTRAHIDHMMAVDLALADRTADIDARLAIQGQTVADLDRRIAQIDAAIEQSTRLGRPVGAMTIADQKRRDRADIVAERQHQAQALASLKIEKAKIDAERWRAEADVGPLRYLVELTGAPATDLERPVRLLTLALVVVLDPMAVVLLLAAGIPTTRAGSR
;
A
#
# COMPACT_ATOMS: atom_id res chain seq x y z
N MET A 1 20.00 37.39 51.57
CA MET A 1 21.25 37.87 50.93
C MET A 1 20.89 38.82 49.81
N THR A 2 21.44 40.03 49.82
CA THR A 2 21.31 41.01 48.73
C THR A 2 22.59 40.95 47.88
N ALA A 3 22.46 40.78 46.57
CA ALA A 3 23.59 40.82 45.64
C ALA A 3 23.17 41.54 44.35
N SER A 4 24.07 42.31 43.75
CA SER A 4 23.79 42.98 42.48
C SER A 4 23.91 42.02 41.29
N ALA A 5 23.20 42.31 40.20
CA ALA A 5 23.28 41.50 38.98
C ALA A 5 24.70 41.46 38.37
N ALA A 6 25.48 42.52 38.56
CA ALA A 6 26.86 42.61 38.08
C ALA A 6 27.82 41.74 38.90
N GLU A 7 27.62 41.66 40.22
CA GLU A 7 28.44 40.80 41.09
C GLU A 7 28.16 39.32 40.85
N LEU A 8 26.89 38.94 40.66
CA LEU A 8 26.53 37.57 40.29
C LEU A 8 27.11 37.19 38.93
N GLY A 9 27.14 38.14 37.99
CA GLY A 9 27.79 37.96 36.69
C GLY A 9 29.29 37.71 36.82
N ARG A 10 30.00 38.47 37.66
CA ARG A 10 31.45 38.28 37.91
C ARG A 10 31.74 36.96 38.62
N ARG A 11 31.00 36.62 39.67
CA ARG A 11 31.21 35.40 40.47
C ARG A 11 31.03 34.11 39.65
N TRP A 12 30.16 34.14 38.63
CA TRP A 12 29.84 32.97 37.81
C TRP A 12 30.33 33.08 36.36
N GLY A 13 31.12 34.11 36.04
CA GLY A 13 31.66 34.34 34.68
C GLY A 13 30.60 34.57 33.60
N TRP A 14 29.43 35.10 33.95
CA TRP A 14 28.34 35.32 32.99
C TRP A 14 28.47 36.67 32.28
N ASN A 15 28.34 36.64 30.94
CA ASN A 15 28.11 37.85 30.17
C ASN A 15 26.76 38.51 30.58
N ARG A 16 26.69 39.86 30.56
CA ARG A 16 25.53 40.70 30.95
C ARG A 16 24.20 40.19 30.39
N MET A 17 24.20 39.74 29.14
CA MET A 17 23.01 39.22 28.46
C MET A 17 22.55 37.85 29.00
N ARG A 18 23.49 37.01 29.43
CA ARG A 18 23.22 35.68 30.02
C ARG A 18 22.78 35.80 31.47
N ALA A 19 23.39 36.71 32.23
CA ALA A 19 22.98 37.05 33.59
C ALA A 19 21.54 37.58 33.62
N GLY A 20 21.18 38.49 32.70
CA GLY A 20 19.81 39.03 32.60
C GLY A 20 18.76 37.95 32.35
N ARG A 21 19.03 37.01 31.43
CA ARG A 21 18.12 35.89 31.13
C ARG A 21 17.93 34.94 32.29
N ARG A 22 19.02 34.56 32.98
CA ARG A 22 18.95 33.65 34.13
C ARG A 22 18.21 34.25 35.31
N LEU A 23 18.49 35.50 35.62
CA LEU A 23 17.79 36.20 36.69
C LEU A 23 16.29 36.37 36.38
N LYS A 24 15.91 36.64 35.11
CA LYS A 24 14.49 36.68 34.71
C LYS A 24 13.80 35.31 34.83
N ALA A 25 14.53 34.23 34.56
CA ALA A 25 14.03 32.87 34.76
C ALA A 25 13.85 32.55 36.26
N TRP A 26 14.79 32.99 37.12
CA TRP A 26 14.71 32.79 38.57
C TRP A 26 13.62 33.62 39.22
N GLU A 27 13.38 34.84 38.73
CA GLU A 27 12.26 35.69 39.12
C GLU A 27 10.92 35.05 38.76
N LYS A 28 10.80 34.51 37.53
CA LYS A 28 9.60 33.76 37.10
C LYS A 28 9.36 32.48 37.91
N ALA A 29 10.43 31.88 38.44
CA ALA A 29 10.37 30.72 39.32
C ALA A 29 10.13 31.07 40.81
N GLY A 30 10.00 32.37 41.16
CA GLY A 30 9.74 32.83 42.52
C GLY A 30 10.94 32.75 43.48
N LEU A 31 12.13 32.40 42.97
CA LEU A 31 13.34 32.20 43.78
C LEU A 31 13.98 33.53 44.23
N ILE A 32 13.77 34.58 43.44
CA ILE A 32 14.29 35.92 43.71
C ILE A 32 13.23 36.99 43.41
N ARG A 33 13.30 38.11 44.13
CA ARG A 33 12.57 39.35 43.81
C ARG A 33 13.58 40.44 43.45
N ARG A 34 13.29 41.19 42.40
CA ARG A 34 14.15 42.29 41.93
C ARG A 34 13.58 43.62 42.35
N ASP A 35 14.42 44.42 43.00
CA ASP A 35 14.26 45.86 43.17
C ASP A 35 15.29 46.57 42.27
N ALA A 36 15.10 47.86 41.98
CA ALA A 36 15.89 48.61 41.00
C ALA A 36 17.41 48.57 41.25
N GLU A 37 17.84 48.32 42.49
CA GLU A 37 19.24 48.32 42.90
C GLU A 37 19.72 46.98 43.52
N ALA A 38 18.83 46.06 43.90
CA ALA A 38 19.20 44.83 44.60
C ALA A 38 18.33 43.61 44.24
N ILE A 39 18.95 42.43 44.21
CA ILE A 39 18.25 41.13 44.07
C ILE A 39 18.14 40.51 45.46
N ILE A 40 16.91 40.26 45.91
CA ILE A 40 16.60 39.66 47.21
C ILE A 40 16.19 38.21 46.99
N ALA A 41 16.90 37.27 47.60
CA ALA A 41 16.51 35.86 47.62
C ALA A 41 15.36 35.64 48.62
N THR A 42 14.26 35.03 48.17
CA THR A 42 13.12 34.70 49.03
C THR A 42 13.51 33.49 49.87
N THR A 43 13.77 33.69 51.16
CA THR A 43 13.93 32.58 52.10
C THR A 43 12.55 32.21 52.64
N SER A 44 12.08 31.00 52.32
CA SER A 44 10.91 30.42 52.95
C SER A 44 11.27 30.07 54.40
N VAL A 45 10.80 30.87 55.36
CA VAL A 45 10.86 30.56 56.79
C VAL A 45 9.66 29.67 57.13
N THR A 46 9.91 28.53 57.76
CA THR A 46 8.91 27.80 58.55
C THR A 46 9.55 27.46 59.89
N SER A 47 8.89 27.92 60.95
CA SER A 47 9.27 27.79 62.35
C SER A 47 8.90 26.41 62.93
N THR A 48 9.48 26.11 64.10
CA THR A 48 9.30 24.95 65.02
C THR A 48 10.24 23.78 64.67
N VAL A 49 11.20 23.39 65.50
CA VAL A 49 11.11 22.83 66.86
C VAL A 49 12.43 23.01 67.62
N THR A 50 12.33 23.11 68.94
CA THR A 50 13.36 23.35 69.97
C THR A 50 14.31 22.17 70.17
N ASP A 51 15.53 22.50 70.60
CA ASP A 51 16.61 21.68 71.18
C ASP A 51 17.42 20.74 70.26
N VAL A 52 18.70 21.03 70.07
CA VAL A 52 19.85 20.46 70.81
C VAL A 52 21.16 21.11 70.31
N ALA A 53 22.07 21.45 71.23
CA ALA A 53 23.40 22.05 70.99
C ALA A 53 24.44 20.99 70.50
N PRO A 54 25.62 21.39 70.01
CA PRO A 54 26.23 20.88 68.77
C PRO A 54 27.21 19.72 68.97
N THR A 55 27.41 18.88 67.94
CA THR A 55 28.69 18.15 67.78
C THR A 55 29.04 17.91 66.31
N VAL A 56 30.31 18.20 66.05
CA VAL A 56 31.11 18.21 64.82
C VAL A 56 31.05 16.91 64.01
N ALA A 57 30.94 17.01 62.67
CA ALA A 57 31.56 16.08 61.74
C ALA A 57 31.67 16.67 60.31
N GLU A 58 32.93 16.89 59.92
CA GLU A 58 33.53 16.97 58.58
C GLU A 58 32.65 16.98 57.32
N ALA A 59 32.84 18.03 56.53
CA ALA A 59 32.40 18.14 55.15
C ALA A 59 33.19 17.21 54.21
N VAL A 60 32.62 16.07 53.84
CA VAL A 60 33.03 15.34 52.64
C VAL A 60 32.31 15.94 51.43
N SER A 61 33.05 16.68 50.62
CA SER A 61 32.56 17.30 49.40
C SER A 61 32.45 16.25 48.28
N VAL A 62 31.31 15.55 48.22
CA VAL A 62 30.97 14.72 47.03
C VAL A 62 30.54 15.66 45.91
N THR A 63 31.41 15.85 44.93
CA THR A 63 31.08 16.55 43.68
C THR A 63 30.14 15.66 42.86
N LEU A 64 28.83 15.87 43.01
CA LEU A 64 27.84 15.30 42.11
C LEU A 64 27.95 16.02 40.76
N MET A 65 28.41 15.30 39.74
CA MET A 65 28.34 15.75 38.35
C MET A 65 26.89 16.13 38.00
N PRO A 66 26.64 17.19 37.22
CA PRO A 66 25.28 17.53 36.83
C PRO A 66 24.71 16.43 35.93
N GLU A 67 23.67 15.77 36.42
CA GLU A 67 22.80 14.89 35.67
C GLU A 67 22.45 15.56 34.33
N THR A 68 22.85 14.93 33.23
CA THR A 68 22.60 15.45 31.88
C THR A 68 21.11 15.67 31.72
N ALA A 69 20.68 16.93 31.73
CA ALA A 69 19.31 17.32 31.48
C ALA A 69 18.91 16.84 30.08
N VAL A 70 18.26 15.68 30.01
CA VAL A 70 17.58 15.20 28.81
C VAL A 70 16.54 16.27 28.48
N THR A 71 16.81 17.05 27.44
CA THR A 71 15.84 18.02 26.93
C THR A 71 14.60 17.25 26.49
N ARG A 72 13.56 17.23 27.35
CA ARG A 72 12.24 16.70 27.00
C ARG A 72 11.74 17.45 25.77
N ARG A 73 11.87 16.81 24.60
CA ARG A 73 11.23 17.27 23.37
C ARG A 73 9.72 17.29 23.63
N SER A 74 9.07 18.41 23.31
CA SER A 74 7.61 18.51 23.41
C SER A 74 6.99 17.33 22.67
N MET A 75 6.22 16.49 23.38
CA MET A 75 5.55 15.31 22.82
C MET A 75 4.29 15.67 22.01
N MET A 76 3.85 16.94 22.05
CA MET A 76 2.67 17.41 21.32
C MET A 76 2.72 17.22 19.80
N PRO A 77 3.80 17.56 19.07
CA PRO A 77 3.86 17.36 17.62
C PRO A 77 3.74 15.88 17.21
N VAL A 78 4.26 14.96 18.01
CA VAL A 78 4.19 13.51 17.71
C VAL A 78 2.77 12.98 17.86
N LYS A 79 2.04 13.41 18.91
CA LYS A 79 0.64 13.02 19.11
C LYS A 79 -0.28 13.55 18.03
N LEU A 80 -0.08 14.81 17.62
CA LEU A 80 -0.83 15.41 16.51
C LEU A 80 -0.54 14.67 15.20
N ALA A 81 0.73 14.36 14.92
CA ALA A 81 1.11 13.59 13.74
C ALA A 81 0.46 12.19 13.76
N ALA A 82 0.50 11.48 14.89
CA ALA A 82 -0.13 10.17 15.05
C ALA A 82 -1.65 10.25 14.81
N PHE A 83 -2.34 11.27 15.33
CA PHE A 83 -3.77 11.48 15.10
C PHE A 83 -4.09 11.73 13.63
N MET A 84 -3.33 12.60 12.96
CA MET A 84 -3.54 12.90 11.53
C MET A 84 -3.31 11.66 10.65
N VAL A 85 -2.26 10.89 10.93
CA VAL A 85 -1.97 9.65 10.20
C VAL A 85 -3.04 8.59 10.49
N ALA A 86 -3.48 8.45 11.75
CA ALA A 86 -4.57 7.54 12.11
C ALA A 86 -5.85 7.86 11.34
N LEU A 87 -6.24 9.14 11.28
CA LEU A 87 -7.43 9.58 10.55
C LEU A 87 -7.30 9.34 9.04
N ALA A 88 -6.14 9.65 8.45
CA ALA A 88 -5.89 9.42 7.04
C ALA A 88 -5.97 7.92 6.68
N LEU A 89 -5.33 7.05 7.47
CA LEU A 89 -5.39 5.60 7.28
C LEU A 89 -6.81 5.07 7.44
N ALA A 90 -7.55 5.53 8.46
CA ALA A 90 -8.94 5.15 8.67
C ALA A 90 -9.83 5.57 7.49
N CYS A 91 -9.70 6.80 6.98
CA CYS A 91 -10.47 7.27 5.84
C CYS A 91 -10.17 6.48 4.56
N VAL A 92 -8.90 6.20 4.26
CA VAL A 92 -8.51 5.41 3.09
C VAL A 92 -8.99 3.97 3.22
N SER A 93 -8.79 3.36 4.40
CA SER A 93 -9.28 2.01 4.73
C SER A 93 -10.79 1.91 4.56
N ALA A 94 -11.54 2.88 5.10
CA ALA A 94 -12.99 2.93 5.00
C ALA A 94 -13.49 3.12 3.57
N ALA A 95 -12.85 3.99 2.79
CA ALA A 95 -13.21 4.19 1.39
C ALA A 95 -13.08 2.88 0.58
N PHE A 96 -11.96 2.18 0.72
CA PHE A 96 -11.74 0.89 0.05
C PHE A 96 -12.65 -0.22 0.61
N SER A 97 -12.87 -0.24 1.92
CA SER A 97 -13.77 -1.19 2.58
C SER A 97 -15.20 -1.06 2.06
N ILE A 98 -15.72 0.17 2.01
CA ILE A 98 -17.07 0.46 1.54
C ILE A 98 -17.21 0.10 0.07
N ASP A 99 -16.23 0.43 -0.78
CA ASP A 99 -16.29 0.09 -2.21
C ASP A 99 -16.22 -1.42 -2.46
N GLY A 100 -15.42 -2.15 -1.67
CA GLY A 100 -15.41 -3.61 -1.73
C GLY A 100 -16.74 -4.23 -1.27
N LEU A 101 -17.39 -3.66 -0.25
CA LEU A 101 -18.66 -4.16 0.27
C LEU A 101 -19.84 -3.83 -0.67
N THR A 102 -19.84 -2.65 -1.31
CA THR A 102 -20.86 -2.29 -2.32
C THR A 102 -20.76 -3.17 -3.56
N ALA A 103 -19.57 -3.66 -3.90
CA ALA A 103 -19.40 -4.65 -4.96
C ALA A 103 -20.09 -5.99 -4.65
N ILE A 104 -20.12 -6.40 -3.37
CA ILE A 104 -20.78 -7.64 -2.93
C ILE A 104 -22.31 -7.46 -2.90
N PHE A 105 -22.78 -6.28 -2.48
CA PHE A 105 -24.21 -5.98 -2.30
C PHE A 105 -24.72 -4.95 -3.32
N ALA A 106 -24.56 -5.25 -4.62
CA ALA A 106 -24.89 -4.32 -5.71
C ALA A 106 -26.34 -3.79 -5.68
N GLY A 107 -27.29 -4.56 -5.13
CA GLY A 107 -28.70 -4.15 -5.02
C GLY A 107 -29.01 -3.11 -3.95
N ALA A 108 -28.07 -2.78 -3.07
CA ALA A 108 -28.27 -1.88 -1.92
C ALA A 108 -27.13 -0.85 -1.76
N PHE A 109 -26.68 -0.27 -2.88
CA PHE A 109 -25.52 0.63 -2.92
C PHE A 109 -25.55 1.75 -1.86
N TRP A 110 -26.60 2.56 -1.82
CA TRP A 110 -26.72 3.69 -0.88
C TRP A 110 -26.80 3.26 0.59
N PRO A 111 -27.65 2.28 0.97
CA PRO A 111 -27.67 1.76 2.34
C PRO A 111 -26.33 1.22 2.83
N VAL A 112 -25.55 0.55 1.97
CA VAL A 112 -24.25 -0.02 2.35
C VAL A 112 -23.24 1.10 2.66
N ILE A 113 -23.23 2.16 1.86
CA ILE A 113 -22.35 3.32 2.09
C ILE A 113 -22.70 4.01 3.41
N THR A 114 -23.97 4.28 3.66
CA THR A 114 -24.39 4.96 4.89
C THR A 114 -24.10 4.13 6.14
N MET A 115 -24.36 2.82 6.07
CA MET A 115 -24.02 1.88 7.12
C MET A 115 -22.51 1.82 7.36
N GLY A 116 -21.71 1.65 6.30
CA GLY A 116 -20.25 1.56 6.40
C GLY A 116 -19.62 2.82 6.99
N ALA A 117 -20.06 4.00 6.56
CA ALA A 117 -19.62 5.28 7.11
C ALA A 117 -19.97 5.41 8.61
N ALA A 118 -21.17 5.00 9.01
CA ALA A 118 -21.60 5.02 10.41
C ALA A 118 -20.79 4.04 11.28
N LEU A 119 -20.53 2.84 10.78
CA LEU A 119 -19.70 1.84 11.48
C LEU A 119 -18.27 2.35 11.65
N GLU A 120 -17.67 2.93 10.63
CA GLU A 120 -16.31 3.48 10.73
C GLU A 120 -16.24 4.62 11.75
N ALA A 121 -17.16 5.58 11.68
CA ALA A 121 -17.23 6.67 12.66
C ALA A 121 -17.41 6.13 14.09
N GLY A 122 -18.29 5.14 14.26
CA GLY A 122 -18.51 4.46 15.52
C GLY A 122 -17.25 3.78 16.06
N LYS A 123 -16.47 3.11 15.21
CA LYS A 123 -15.20 2.47 15.58
C LYS A 123 -14.18 3.48 16.11
N LEU A 124 -14.01 4.60 15.42
CA LEU A 124 -13.05 5.64 15.83
C LEU A 124 -13.46 6.31 17.14
N VAL A 125 -14.75 6.62 17.30
CA VAL A 125 -15.29 7.17 18.55
C VAL A 125 -15.14 6.17 19.70
N ALA A 126 -15.45 4.89 19.48
CA ALA A 126 -15.27 3.83 20.47
C ALA A 126 -13.79 3.69 20.90
N ALA A 127 -12.86 3.72 19.95
CA ALA A 127 -11.42 3.66 20.23
C ALA A 127 -10.94 4.89 21.02
N ALA A 128 -11.35 6.10 20.63
CA ALA A 128 -11.02 7.33 21.35
C ALA A 128 -11.57 7.30 22.79
N TRP A 129 -12.83 6.91 22.95
CA TRP A 129 -13.49 6.79 24.25
C TRP A 129 -12.80 5.75 25.16
N LEU A 130 -12.43 4.60 24.60
CA LEU A 130 -11.72 3.52 25.31
C LEU A 130 -10.36 3.99 25.83
N THR A 131 -9.68 4.88 25.11
CA THR A 131 -8.40 5.46 25.55
C THR A 131 -8.58 6.37 26.75
N GLU A 132 -9.60 7.24 26.72
CA GLU A 132 -9.87 8.19 27.80
C GLU A 132 -10.35 7.50 29.08
N HIS A 133 -11.16 6.45 28.94
CA HIS A 133 -11.83 5.79 30.06
C HIS A 133 -11.23 4.43 30.45
N TRP A 134 -10.00 4.11 29.99
CA TRP A 134 -9.39 2.78 30.21
C TRP A 134 -9.37 2.33 31.67
N ASN A 135 -9.07 3.25 32.61
CA ASN A 135 -9.00 2.96 34.04
C ASN A 135 -10.34 3.11 34.77
N SER A 136 -11.24 3.94 34.23
CA SER A 136 -12.53 4.27 34.86
C SER A 136 -13.66 3.30 34.45
N ALA A 137 -13.52 2.64 33.29
CA ALA A 137 -14.54 1.76 32.74
C ALA A 137 -14.56 0.37 33.43
N PRO A 138 -15.75 -0.22 33.67
CA PRO A 138 -15.85 -1.62 34.11
C PRO A 138 -15.20 -2.57 33.08
N PRO A 139 -14.57 -3.68 33.52
CA PRO A 139 -13.82 -4.59 32.64
C PRO A 139 -14.71 -5.25 31.58
N LEU A 140 -15.98 -5.51 31.87
CA LEU A 140 -16.94 -6.06 30.90
C LEU A 140 -17.15 -5.13 29.70
N MET A 141 -17.31 -3.83 29.95
CA MET A 141 -17.52 -2.86 28.86
C MET A 141 -16.26 -2.67 28.03
N ARG A 142 -15.08 -2.70 28.66
CA ARG A 142 -13.79 -2.71 27.95
C ARG A 142 -13.68 -3.90 27.00
N LEU A 143 -14.00 -5.11 27.49
CA LEU A 143 -13.99 -6.32 26.67
C LEU A 143 -14.95 -6.21 25.48
N ILE A 144 -16.17 -5.73 25.70
CA ILE A 144 -17.16 -5.55 24.63
C ILE A 144 -16.68 -4.55 23.59
N LEU A 145 -16.16 -3.39 24.00
CA LEU A 145 -15.64 -2.38 23.07
C LEU A 145 -14.44 -2.90 22.27
N VAL A 146 -13.48 -3.57 22.93
CA VAL A 146 -12.34 -4.19 22.25
C VAL A 146 -12.81 -5.25 21.24
N ALA A 147 -13.76 -6.10 21.63
CA ALA A 147 -14.31 -7.12 20.75
C ALA A 147 -15.05 -6.49 19.55
N MET A 148 -15.90 -5.49 19.76
CA MET A 148 -16.61 -4.78 18.69
C MET A 148 -15.66 -4.05 17.75
N ILE A 149 -14.66 -3.34 18.29
CA ILE A 149 -13.61 -2.71 17.47
C ILE A 149 -12.90 -3.78 16.62
N GLY A 150 -12.54 -4.93 17.21
CA GLY A 150 -11.92 -6.04 16.48
C GLY A 150 -12.81 -6.64 15.39
N VAL A 151 -14.11 -6.79 15.65
CA VAL A 151 -15.09 -7.24 14.63
C VAL A 151 -15.19 -6.22 13.49
N LEU A 152 -15.25 -4.93 13.80
CA LEU A 152 -15.30 -3.87 12.79
C LEU A 152 -13.99 -3.80 11.98
N MET A 153 -12.83 -4.02 12.61
CA MET A 153 -11.56 -4.18 11.91
C MET A 153 -11.60 -5.37 10.94
N GLY A 154 -12.16 -6.50 11.37
CA GLY A 154 -12.33 -7.68 10.52
C GLY A 154 -13.26 -7.42 9.33
N LEU A 155 -14.36 -6.70 9.54
CA LEU A 155 -15.28 -6.32 8.47
C LEU A 155 -14.60 -5.37 7.47
N ASN A 156 -13.84 -4.39 7.97
CA ASN A 156 -13.02 -3.52 7.12
C ASN A 156 -12.00 -4.33 6.32
N ALA A 157 -11.37 -5.30 6.94
CA ALA A 157 -10.44 -6.17 6.25
C ALA A 157 -11.11 -6.92 5.10
N VAL A 158 -12.29 -7.50 5.31
CA VAL A 158 -13.06 -8.16 4.25
C VAL A 158 -13.41 -7.19 3.13
N GLY A 159 -13.84 -5.96 3.46
CA GLY A 159 -14.15 -4.92 2.47
C GLY A 159 -12.93 -4.54 1.62
N VAL A 160 -11.81 -4.17 2.25
CA VAL A 160 -10.59 -3.76 1.52
C VAL A 160 -10.05 -4.92 0.68
N PHE A 161 -10.11 -6.14 1.21
CA PHE A 161 -9.75 -7.35 0.47
C PHE A 161 -10.62 -7.53 -0.78
N GLY A 162 -11.94 -7.36 -0.66
CA GLY A 162 -12.87 -7.43 -1.78
C GLY A 162 -12.55 -6.40 -2.87
N PHE A 163 -12.28 -5.16 -2.47
CA PHE A 163 -11.89 -4.08 -3.39
C PHE A 163 -10.59 -4.39 -4.14
N LEU A 164 -9.52 -4.76 -3.41
CA LEU A 164 -8.22 -5.04 -4.02
C LEU A 164 -8.24 -6.29 -4.91
N THR A 165 -8.98 -7.32 -4.51
CA THR A 165 -9.13 -8.55 -5.30
C THR A 165 -9.91 -8.26 -6.58
N ARG A 166 -10.99 -7.48 -6.50
CA ARG A 166 -11.76 -7.06 -7.68
C ARG A 166 -10.92 -6.22 -8.63
N ALA A 167 -10.18 -5.21 -8.13
CA ALA A 167 -9.33 -4.37 -8.97
C ALA A 167 -8.26 -5.20 -9.72
N HIS A 168 -7.74 -6.25 -9.10
CA HIS A 168 -6.82 -7.18 -9.73
C HIS A 168 -7.49 -8.06 -10.79
N ILE A 169 -8.66 -8.65 -10.47
CA ILE A 169 -9.42 -9.50 -11.40
C ILE A 169 -9.93 -8.71 -12.59
N ASP A 170 -10.51 -7.53 -12.38
CA ASP A 170 -11.07 -6.69 -13.45
C ASP A 170 -9.97 -6.26 -14.44
N HIS A 171 -8.75 -5.98 -13.95
CA HIS A 171 -7.60 -5.66 -14.79
C HIS A 171 -7.16 -6.88 -15.64
N MET A 172 -7.07 -8.07 -15.04
CA MET A 172 -6.71 -9.30 -15.74
C MET A 172 -7.78 -9.72 -16.75
N MET A 173 -9.05 -9.67 -16.35
CA MET A 173 -10.19 -10.01 -17.21
C MET A 173 -10.33 -9.04 -18.39
N ALA A 174 -10.11 -7.74 -18.19
CA ALA A 174 -10.16 -6.78 -19.28
C ALA A 174 -9.07 -7.04 -20.34
N VAL A 175 -7.86 -7.41 -19.89
CA VAL A 175 -6.75 -7.78 -20.78
C VAL A 175 -7.04 -9.11 -21.48
N ASP A 176 -7.46 -10.14 -20.74
CA ASP A 176 -7.77 -11.45 -21.29
C ASP A 176 -8.94 -11.40 -22.28
N LEU A 177 -10.02 -10.68 -21.97
CA LEU A 177 -11.18 -10.58 -22.85
C LEU A 177 -10.84 -9.83 -24.14
N ALA A 178 -10.08 -8.74 -24.05
CA ALA A 178 -9.63 -7.98 -25.22
C ALA A 178 -8.67 -8.78 -26.10
N LEU A 179 -7.79 -9.60 -25.50
CA LEU A 179 -6.90 -10.49 -26.23
C LEU A 179 -7.62 -11.72 -26.78
N ALA A 180 -8.59 -12.28 -26.05
CA ALA A 180 -9.37 -13.45 -26.48
C ALA A 180 -10.21 -13.15 -27.72
N ASP A 181 -10.85 -11.98 -27.77
CA ASP A 181 -11.64 -11.55 -28.94
C ASP A 181 -10.75 -11.41 -30.19
N ARG A 182 -9.57 -10.78 -30.05
CA ARG A 182 -8.59 -10.67 -31.15
C ARG A 182 -8.02 -12.02 -31.56
N THR A 183 -7.77 -12.91 -30.61
CA THR A 183 -7.26 -14.26 -30.89
C THR A 183 -8.30 -15.08 -31.65
N ALA A 184 -9.58 -14.99 -31.27
CA ALA A 184 -10.68 -15.64 -31.96
C ALA A 184 -10.85 -15.13 -33.40
N ASP A 185 -10.76 -13.82 -33.63
CA ASP A 185 -10.80 -13.25 -34.99
C ASP A 185 -9.63 -13.75 -35.85
N ILE A 186 -8.41 -13.73 -35.32
CA ILE A 186 -7.22 -14.22 -36.05
C ILE A 186 -7.31 -15.72 -36.32
N ASP A 187 -7.81 -16.52 -35.39
CA ASP A 187 -7.98 -17.96 -35.59
C ASP A 187 -9.03 -18.28 -36.66
N ALA A 188 -10.11 -17.51 -36.72
CA ALA A 188 -11.09 -17.62 -37.81
C ALA A 188 -10.46 -17.29 -39.17
N ARG A 189 -9.68 -16.20 -39.25
CA ARG A 189 -8.95 -15.83 -40.47
C ARG A 189 -7.92 -16.86 -40.88
N LEU A 190 -7.15 -17.40 -39.93
CA LEU A 190 -6.17 -18.47 -40.17
C LEU A 190 -6.85 -19.75 -40.67
N ALA A 191 -8.01 -20.11 -40.12
CA ALA A 191 -8.76 -21.28 -40.57
C ALA A 191 -9.24 -21.13 -42.02
N ILE A 192 -9.84 -19.98 -42.35
CA ILE A 192 -10.29 -19.66 -43.72
C ILE A 192 -9.11 -19.65 -44.68
N GLN A 193 -8.05 -18.92 -44.34
CA GLN A 193 -6.86 -18.78 -45.17
C GLN A 193 -6.14 -20.11 -45.38
N GLY A 194 -6.07 -20.94 -44.33
CA GLY A 194 -5.51 -22.29 -44.40
C GLY A 194 -6.32 -23.21 -45.31
N GLN A 195 -7.65 -23.13 -45.26
CA GLN A 195 -8.53 -23.86 -46.19
C GLN A 195 -8.33 -23.41 -47.64
N THR A 196 -8.20 -22.11 -47.90
CA THR A 196 -7.94 -21.57 -49.24
C THR A 196 -6.64 -22.12 -49.82
N VAL A 197 -5.55 -22.09 -49.05
CA VAL A 197 -4.26 -22.66 -49.48
C VAL A 197 -4.38 -24.16 -49.73
N ALA A 198 -5.08 -24.89 -48.86
CA ALA A 198 -5.30 -26.33 -49.02
C ALA A 198 -6.20 -26.70 -50.22
N ASP A 199 -7.14 -25.83 -50.62
CA ASP A 199 -7.92 -26.01 -51.86
C ASP A 199 -7.06 -25.77 -53.10
N LEU A 200 -6.24 -24.71 -53.10
CA LEU A 200 -5.29 -24.43 -54.18
C LEU A 200 -4.28 -25.57 -54.36
N ASP A 201 -3.73 -26.11 -53.26
CA ASP A 201 -2.81 -27.26 -53.29
C ASP A 201 -3.49 -28.51 -53.90
N ARG A 202 -4.78 -28.75 -53.59
CA ARG A 202 -5.57 -29.83 -54.19
C ARG A 202 -5.80 -29.61 -55.69
N ARG A 203 -6.12 -28.39 -56.13
CA ARG A 203 -6.30 -28.06 -57.55
C ARG A 203 -5.01 -28.24 -58.34
N ILE A 204 -3.87 -27.80 -57.79
CA ILE A 204 -2.54 -28.01 -58.41
C ILE A 204 -2.27 -29.50 -58.58
N ALA A 205 -2.51 -30.31 -57.54
CA ALA A 205 -2.31 -31.75 -57.61
C ALA A 205 -3.20 -32.45 -58.67
N GLN A 206 -4.45 -31.99 -58.83
CA GLN A 206 -5.35 -32.50 -59.88
C GLN A 206 -4.87 -32.14 -61.29
N ILE A 207 -4.35 -30.93 -61.49
CA ILE A 207 -3.77 -30.51 -62.77
C ILE A 207 -2.53 -31.35 -63.08
N ASP A 208 -1.65 -31.57 -62.10
CA ASP A 208 -0.43 -32.38 -62.25
C ASP A 208 -0.78 -33.83 -62.63
N ALA A 209 -1.76 -34.45 -61.95
CA ALA A 209 -2.25 -35.79 -62.30
C ALA A 209 -2.84 -35.84 -63.71
N ALA A 210 -3.61 -34.81 -64.13
CA ALA A 210 -4.20 -34.75 -65.45
C ALA A 210 -3.15 -34.57 -66.57
N ILE A 211 -2.08 -33.80 -66.31
CA ILE A 211 -0.94 -33.63 -67.23
C ILE A 211 -0.14 -34.94 -67.33
N GLU A 212 0.07 -35.63 -66.22
CA GLU A 212 0.77 -36.93 -66.23
C GLU A 212 -0.02 -37.97 -67.05
N GLN A 213 -1.33 -38.05 -66.86
CA GLN A 213 -2.19 -38.96 -67.61
C GLN A 213 -2.21 -38.65 -69.12
N SER A 214 -2.25 -37.37 -69.52
CA SER A 214 -2.21 -37.01 -70.94
C SER A 214 -0.85 -37.31 -71.57
N THR A 215 0.24 -37.19 -70.81
CA THR A 215 1.60 -37.53 -71.24
C THR A 215 1.75 -39.04 -71.44
N ARG A 216 1.22 -39.87 -70.54
CA ARG A 216 1.24 -41.34 -70.64
C ARG A 216 0.48 -41.87 -71.87
N LEU A 217 -0.60 -41.21 -72.28
CA LEU A 217 -1.46 -41.63 -73.39
C LEU A 217 -0.90 -41.26 -74.78
N GLY A 218 0.23 -40.55 -74.86
CA GLY A 218 1.03 -40.43 -76.09
C GLY A 218 0.30 -39.85 -77.32
N ARG A 219 -0.57 -38.84 -77.18
CA ARG A 219 -1.29 -38.22 -78.31
C ARG A 219 -0.46 -37.07 -78.93
N PRO A 220 0.08 -37.18 -80.15
CA PRO A 220 1.28 -36.41 -80.52
C PRO A 220 1.10 -34.99 -81.10
N VAL A 221 -0.11 -34.41 -81.21
CA VAL A 221 -0.22 -33.01 -81.73
C VAL A 221 -1.30 -32.19 -81.02
N GLY A 222 -2.52 -32.72 -80.88
CA GLY A 222 -3.61 -32.03 -80.15
C GLY A 222 -3.48 -32.05 -78.62
N ALA A 223 -2.66 -32.96 -78.06
CA ALA A 223 -2.41 -32.98 -76.62
C ALA A 223 -1.31 -32.01 -76.18
N MET A 224 -0.46 -31.55 -77.12
CA MET A 224 0.63 -30.62 -76.80
C MET A 224 0.11 -29.21 -76.55
N THR A 225 -0.86 -28.74 -77.35
CA THR A 225 -1.54 -27.44 -77.14
C THR A 225 -2.38 -27.43 -75.86
N ILE A 226 -3.07 -28.53 -75.54
CA ILE A 226 -3.83 -28.68 -74.28
C ILE A 226 -2.90 -28.76 -73.07
N ALA A 227 -1.76 -29.44 -73.18
CA ALA A 227 -0.76 -29.50 -72.11
C ALA A 227 -0.12 -28.13 -71.83
N ASP A 228 0.20 -27.36 -72.88
CA ASP A 228 0.74 -26.00 -72.73
C ASP A 228 -0.28 -25.04 -72.11
N GLN A 229 -1.57 -25.14 -72.48
CA GLN A 229 -2.62 -24.36 -71.84
C GLN A 229 -2.72 -24.69 -70.34
N LYS A 230 -2.75 -25.98 -69.99
CA LYS A 230 -2.79 -26.42 -68.58
C LYS A 230 -1.56 -26.00 -67.77
N ARG A 231 -0.39 -25.90 -68.40
CA ARG A 231 0.83 -25.39 -67.75
C ARG A 231 0.75 -23.90 -67.41
N ARG A 232 0.09 -23.09 -68.25
CA ARG A 232 -0.16 -21.66 -67.96
C ARG A 232 -1.18 -21.52 -66.84
N ASP A 233 -2.30 -22.22 -66.93
CA ASP A 233 -3.33 -22.23 -65.88
C ASP A 233 -2.74 -22.67 -64.53
N ARG A 234 -1.82 -23.65 -64.54
CA ARG A 234 -1.04 -24.06 -63.36
C ARG A 234 -0.16 -22.93 -62.83
N ALA A 235 0.57 -22.23 -63.69
CA ALA A 235 1.46 -21.15 -63.27
C ALA A 235 0.68 -20.03 -62.56
N ASP A 236 -0.51 -19.70 -63.07
CA ASP A 236 -1.40 -18.71 -62.46
C ASP A 236 -1.91 -19.19 -61.09
N ILE A 237 -2.35 -20.45 -60.97
CA ILE A 237 -2.79 -21.03 -59.69
C ILE A 237 -1.64 -21.13 -58.68
N VAL A 238 -0.42 -21.42 -59.12
CA VAL A 238 0.77 -21.48 -58.25
C VAL A 238 1.14 -20.08 -57.75
N ALA A 239 1.05 -19.05 -58.61
CA ALA A 239 1.28 -17.67 -58.22
C ALA A 239 0.23 -17.21 -57.18
N GLU A 240 -1.04 -17.54 -57.41
CA GLU A 240 -2.12 -17.27 -56.47
C GLU A 240 -1.89 -18.00 -55.13
N ARG A 241 -1.52 -19.28 -55.18
CA ARG A 241 -1.17 -20.06 -53.98
C ARG A 241 -0.03 -19.42 -53.20
N GLN A 242 0.99 -18.91 -53.88
CA GLN A 242 2.11 -18.24 -53.23
C GLN A 242 1.67 -16.95 -52.54
N HIS A 243 0.81 -16.15 -53.17
CA HIS A 243 0.23 -14.96 -52.58
C HIS A 243 -0.62 -15.30 -51.34
N GLN A 244 -1.50 -16.29 -51.42
CA GLN A 244 -2.33 -16.73 -50.30
C GLN A 244 -1.49 -17.35 -49.16
N ALA A 245 -0.38 -18.04 -49.48
CA ALA A 245 0.55 -18.58 -48.48
C ALA A 245 1.32 -17.47 -47.75
N GLN A 246 1.67 -16.37 -48.42
CA GLN A 246 2.28 -15.20 -47.79
C GLN A 246 1.29 -14.52 -46.83
N ALA A 247 0.02 -14.37 -47.23
CA ALA A 247 -1.04 -13.85 -46.36
C ALA A 247 -1.28 -14.78 -45.14
N LEU A 248 -1.21 -16.10 -45.32
CA LEU A 248 -1.28 -17.04 -44.19
C LEU A 248 -0.09 -16.87 -43.24
N ALA A 249 1.11 -16.67 -43.78
CA ALA A 249 2.31 -16.46 -42.97
C ALA A 249 2.23 -15.15 -42.16
N SER A 250 1.72 -14.06 -42.74
CA SER A 250 1.52 -12.81 -42.01
C SER A 250 0.51 -12.95 -40.87
N LEU A 251 -0.61 -13.66 -41.10
CA LEU A 251 -1.58 -13.94 -40.04
C LEU A 251 -0.98 -14.79 -38.90
N LYS A 252 -0.10 -15.74 -39.22
CA LYS A 252 0.60 -16.54 -38.19
C LYS A 252 1.57 -15.70 -37.36
N ILE A 253 2.27 -14.75 -38.00
CA ILE A 253 3.15 -13.81 -37.30
C ILE A 253 2.34 -12.88 -36.40
N GLU A 254 1.19 -12.39 -36.88
CA GLU A 254 0.29 -11.57 -36.09
C GLU A 254 -0.25 -12.34 -34.88
N LYS A 255 -0.67 -13.59 -35.06
CA LYS A 255 -1.05 -14.48 -33.95
C LYS A 255 0.09 -14.62 -32.92
N ALA A 256 1.30 -14.93 -33.37
CA ALA A 256 2.45 -15.08 -32.49
C ALA A 256 2.76 -13.79 -31.72
N LYS A 257 2.49 -12.62 -32.31
CA LYS A 257 2.62 -11.33 -31.64
C LYS A 257 1.56 -11.13 -30.56
N ILE A 258 0.30 -11.47 -30.83
CA ILE A 258 -0.78 -11.43 -29.82
C ILE A 258 -0.49 -12.40 -28.68
N ASP A 259 -0.03 -13.62 -28.99
CA ASP A 259 0.40 -14.57 -27.97
C ASP A 259 1.55 -14.00 -27.15
N ALA A 260 2.56 -13.39 -27.78
CA ALA A 260 3.64 -12.73 -27.05
C ALA A 260 3.16 -11.55 -26.17
N GLU A 261 2.15 -10.80 -26.60
CA GLU A 261 1.52 -9.73 -25.80
C GLU A 261 0.80 -10.31 -24.57
N ARG A 262 0.07 -11.42 -24.74
CA ARG A 262 -0.55 -12.15 -23.62
C ARG A 262 0.49 -12.61 -22.60
N TRP A 263 1.57 -13.21 -23.07
CA TRP A 263 2.64 -13.71 -22.19
C TRP A 263 3.37 -12.57 -21.48
N ARG A 264 3.49 -11.39 -22.11
CA ARG A 264 4.03 -10.19 -21.45
C ARG A 264 3.08 -9.65 -20.38
N ALA A 265 1.78 -9.60 -20.65
CA ALA A 265 0.79 -9.19 -19.66
C ALA A 265 0.79 -10.13 -18.44
N GLU A 266 0.94 -11.44 -18.67
CA GLU A 266 1.13 -12.45 -17.62
C GLU A 266 2.51 -12.37 -16.95
N ALA A 267 3.53 -11.79 -17.60
CA ALA A 267 4.88 -11.64 -17.05
C ALA A 267 5.07 -10.36 -16.23
N ASP A 268 4.28 -9.32 -16.46
CA ASP A 268 4.30 -8.05 -15.70
C ASP A 268 3.94 -8.24 -14.21
N VAL A 269 3.39 -9.40 -13.83
CA VAL A 269 3.28 -9.87 -12.44
C VAL A 269 4.59 -10.48 -11.91
N GLY A 270 5.75 -10.00 -12.36
CA GLY A 270 7.09 -10.42 -11.92
C GLY A 270 7.30 -10.49 -10.39
N PRO A 271 6.82 -9.52 -9.58
CA PRO A 271 6.88 -9.60 -8.12
C PRO A 271 6.10 -10.78 -7.52
N LEU A 272 5.07 -11.27 -8.21
CA LEU A 272 4.27 -12.40 -7.74
C LEU A 272 4.97 -13.74 -7.91
N ARG A 273 5.86 -13.89 -8.90
CA ARG A 273 6.71 -15.08 -9.01
C ARG A 273 7.62 -15.26 -7.79
N TYR A 274 8.17 -14.17 -7.27
CA TYR A 274 8.92 -14.21 -6.01
C TYR A 274 8.04 -14.62 -4.83
N LEU A 275 6.77 -14.22 -4.83
CA LEU A 275 5.82 -14.57 -3.79
C LEU A 275 5.37 -16.04 -3.89
N VAL A 276 5.22 -16.58 -5.10
CA VAL A 276 5.00 -18.02 -5.35
C VAL A 276 6.16 -18.83 -4.78
N GLU A 277 7.40 -18.41 -5.06
CA GLU A 277 8.61 -19.07 -4.54
C GLU A 277 8.70 -19.00 -3.01
N LEU A 278 8.34 -17.85 -2.41
CA LEU A 278 8.31 -17.66 -0.96
C LEU A 278 7.19 -18.47 -0.27
N THR A 279 6.03 -18.63 -0.93
CA THR A 279 4.87 -19.35 -0.38
C THR A 279 4.89 -20.84 -0.68
N GLY A 280 5.81 -21.32 -1.52
CA GLY A 280 5.89 -22.72 -1.95
C GLY A 280 4.70 -23.16 -2.82
N ALA A 281 3.99 -22.21 -3.42
CA ALA A 281 2.87 -22.51 -4.32
C ALA A 281 3.40 -23.04 -5.67
N PRO A 282 2.66 -23.92 -6.37
CA PRO A 282 3.01 -24.28 -7.73
C PRO A 282 2.96 -23.03 -8.63
N ALA A 283 3.90 -22.90 -9.57
CA ALA A 283 4.01 -21.73 -10.47
C ALA A 283 2.78 -21.47 -11.35
N THR A 284 1.85 -22.42 -11.38
CA THR A 284 0.56 -22.31 -12.07
C THR A 284 -0.52 -21.57 -11.26
N ASP A 285 -0.29 -21.30 -9.96
CA ASP A 285 -1.26 -20.66 -9.07
C ASP A 285 -0.69 -19.35 -8.49
N LEU A 286 -0.74 -18.29 -9.30
CA LEU A 286 -0.35 -16.94 -8.87
C LEU A 286 -1.40 -16.29 -7.96
N GLU A 287 -2.66 -16.72 -8.04
CA GLU A 287 -3.77 -16.11 -7.31
C GLU A 287 -3.64 -16.26 -5.78
N ARG A 288 -3.18 -17.42 -5.30
CA ARG A 288 -2.97 -17.66 -3.86
C ARG A 288 -1.97 -16.68 -3.23
N PRO A 289 -0.74 -16.51 -3.77
CA PRO A 289 0.19 -15.53 -3.25
C PRO A 289 -0.33 -14.09 -3.30
N VAL A 290 -1.01 -13.67 -4.39
CA VAL A 290 -1.68 -12.34 -4.44
C VAL A 290 -2.63 -12.21 -3.25
N ARG A 291 -3.47 -13.22 -3.04
CA ARG A 291 -4.47 -13.23 -1.98
C ARG A 291 -3.85 -13.11 -0.59
N LEU A 292 -2.76 -13.84 -0.35
CA LEU A 292 -2.02 -13.80 0.91
C LEU A 292 -1.33 -12.45 1.13
N LEU A 293 -0.74 -11.86 0.08
CA LEU A 293 -0.16 -10.52 0.14
C LEU A 293 -1.22 -9.47 0.47
N THR A 294 -2.35 -9.51 -0.23
CA THR A 294 -3.48 -8.62 0.01
C THR A 294 -4.01 -8.80 1.43
N LEU A 295 -4.18 -10.04 1.89
CA LEU A 295 -4.60 -10.32 3.27
C LEU A 295 -3.59 -9.75 4.29
N ALA A 296 -2.29 -9.93 4.06
CA ALA A 296 -1.25 -9.43 4.95
C ALA A 296 -1.26 -7.88 5.02
N LEU A 297 -1.41 -7.19 3.89
CA LEU A 297 -1.51 -5.74 3.83
C LEU A 297 -2.75 -5.24 4.61
N VAL A 298 -3.88 -5.89 4.36
CA VAL A 298 -5.18 -5.50 4.89
C VAL A 298 -5.28 -5.73 6.40
N VAL A 299 -4.73 -6.84 6.90
CA VAL A 299 -4.68 -7.15 8.34
C VAL A 299 -3.88 -6.12 9.12
N VAL A 300 -2.92 -5.42 8.51
CA VAL A 300 -2.11 -4.40 9.18
C VAL A 300 -2.75 -3.01 9.14
N LEU A 301 -3.45 -2.68 8.04
CA LEU A 301 -3.92 -1.32 7.77
C LEU A 301 -4.82 -0.75 8.87
N ASP A 302 -5.91 -1.46 9.18
CA ASP A 302 -6.93 -0.99 10.12
C ASP A 302 -6.47 -1.03 11.60
N PRO A 303 -5.79 -2.10 12.07
CA PRO A 303 -5.19 -2.11 13.40
C PRO A 303 -4.16 -1.00 13.58
N MET A 304 -3.36 -0.67 12.56
CA MET A 304 -2.40 0.43 12.65
C MET A 304 -3.10 1.78 12.85
N ALA A 305 -4.20 2.04 12.14
CA ALA A 305 -4.99 3.26 12.31
C ALA A 305 -5.53 3.40 13.75
N VAL A 306 -6.11 2.32 14.29
CA VAL A 306 -6.64 2.34 15.66
C VAL A 306 -5.53 2.47 16.69
N VAL A 307 -4.43 1.73 16.56
CA VAL A 307 -3.30 1.84 17.50
C VAL A 307 -2.72 3.25 17.52
N LEU A 308 -2.59 3.90 16.37
CA LEU A 308 -2.13 5.30 16.30
C LEU A 308 -3.14 6.28 16.92
N LEU A 309 -4.45 6.03 16.75
CA LEU A 309 -5.50 6.82 17.39
C LEU A 309 -5.45 6.69 18.92
N LEU A 310 -5.31 5.45 19.42
CA LEU A 310 -5.13 5.17 20.85
C LEU A 310 -3.88 5.88 21.38
N ALA A 311 -2.74 5.75 20.68
CA ALA A 311 -1.48 6.38 21.08
C ALA A 311 -1.56 7.93 21.13
N ALA A 312 -2.29 8.54 20.20
CA ALA A 312 -2.51 9.99 20.21
C ALA A 312 -3.35 10.44 21.42
N GLY A 313 -4.30 9.60 21.87
CA GLY A 313 -5.20 9.89 22.99
C GLY A 313 -4.57 9.75 24.38
N ILE A 314 -3.48 9.00 24.56
CA ILE A 314 -2.88 8.73 25.89
C ILE A 314 -2.45 10.03 26.58
N PRO A 315 -2.96 10.39 27.79
CA PRO A 315 -2.54 11.59 28.50
C PRO A 315 -1.03 11.58 28.78
N THR A 316 -0.30 12.64 28.39
CA THR A 316 1.10 12.79 28.78
C THR A 316 1.15 13.22 30.24
N THR A 317 1.28 12.28 31.16
CA THR A 317 1.54 12.60 32.57
C THR A 317 2.86 13.35 32.67
N ARG A 318 2.80 14.65 33.03
CA ARG A 318 3.97 15.37 33.51
C ARG A 318 4.38 14.70 34.82
N ALA A 319 5.38 13.84 34.78
CA ALA A 319 6.05 13.40 36.01
C ALA A 319 6.62 14.64 36.70
N GLY A 320 6.10 14.99 37.88
CA GLY A 320 6.66 16.03 38.74
C GLY A 320 5.63 16.84 39.53
N SER A 321 5.06 16.24 40.59
CA SER A 321 4.96 16.83 41.94
C SER A 321 4.29 15.82 42.88
N ARG A 322 5.08 14.89 43.43
CA ARG A 322 4.83 14.29 44.74
C ARG A 322 6.01 14.65 45.61
#